data_AF-A0A9N9VW89-F1
#
_entry.id   AF-A0A9N9VW89-F1
#
_cell.length_a   1.000
_cell.length_b   1.000
_cell.length_c   1.000
_cell.angle_alpha   90.00
_cell.angle_beta   90.00
_cell.angle_gamma   90.00
#
_symmetry.space_group_name_H-M   'P 1'
#
loop_
_entity.id
_entity.type
_entity.pdbx_description
1 polymer ?
#
loop_
_entity_poly.entity_id
_entity_poly.type
_entity_poly.pdbx_seq_one_letter_code
_entity_poly.pdbx_strand_id
1 'polypeptide(L)'
;MVSVRQILFTLAASTAVFALPTPSEVDVKFSKFQSIGLTVPGDVKSTSKQAGAMTYYLPGQGVGNGFGACGKKVDFTQPIVAISGFDYGHPASGNPNDADICGHWIKITGRESQKVTWAQVVDKCPELECPPGFIDVSEVVFKNVAADGTTTAGRIQVDWEFVAGNGLLE
;
A
#
# COMPACT_ATOMS: atom_id res chain seq x y z
N MET A 1 67.47 -21.15 -43.73
CA MET A 1 66.73 -22.37 -43.31
C MET A 1 66.40 -22.24 -41.84
N VAL A 2 65.10 -22.27 -41.49
CA VAL A 2 64.40 -22.82 -40.30
C VAL A 2 62.99 -22.18 -40.37
N SER A 3 62.13 -22.69 -41.26
CA SER A 3 60.99 -23.59 -40.94
C SER A 3 60.06 -23.06 -39.85
N VAL A 4 59.05 -22.31 -40.29
CA VAL A 4 57.87 -21.89 -39.54
C VAL A 4 57.00 -23.13 -39.28
N ARG A 5 56.65 -23.40 -38.02
CA ARG A 5 55.53 -24.29 -37.67
C ARG A 5 54.50 -23.49 -36.90
N GLN A 6 53.44 -23.12 -37.60
CA GLN A 6 52.23 -22.50 -37.05
C GLN A 6 51.60 -23.46 -36.03
N ILE A 7 51.43 -22.98 -34.80
CA ILE A 7 50.65 -23.66 -33.76
C ILE A 7 49.19 -23.32 -34.03
N LEU A 8 48.46 -24.30 -34.57
CA LEU A 8 47.02 -24.25 -34.76
C LEU A 8 46.36 -24.31 -33.39
N PHE A 9 45.83 -23.18 -32.89
CA PHE A 9 44.93 -23.18 -31.74
C PHE A 9 43.52 -23.45 -32.23
N THR A 10 43.03 -24.67 -32.05
CA THR A 10 41.62 -25.01 -32.24
C THR A 10 40.80 -24.40 -31.10
N LEU A 11 40.06 -23.32 -31.40
CA LEU A 11 38.99 -22.82 -30.53
C LEU A 11 37.86 -23.85 -30.50
N ALA A 12 37.69 -24.54 -29.37
CA ALA A 12 36.45 -25.23 -29.07
C ALA A 12 35.42 -24.19 -28.56
N ALA A 13 34.47 -23.83 -29.41
CA ALA A 13 33.30 -23.04 -29.00
C ALA A 13 32.40 -23.94 -28.14
N SER A 14 32.41 -23.72 -26.83
CA SER A 14 31.49 -24.38 -25.90
C SER A 14 30.19 -23.59 -25.87
N THR A 15 29.18 -24.03 -26.62
CA THR A 15 27.82 -23.48 -26.53
C THR A 15 27.17 -24.02 -25.26
N ALA A 16 27.29 -23.27 -24.16
CA ALA A 16 26.46 -23.50 -22.99
C ALA A 16 25.03 -23.01 -23.30
N VAL A 17 24.15 -23.94 -23.63
CA VAL A 17 22.70 -23.68 -23.72
C VAL A 17 22.19 -23.58 -22.28
N PHE A 18 22.02 -22.36 -21.77
CA PHE A 18 21.27 -22.12 -20.55
C PHE A 18 19.78 -22.36 -20.86
N ALA A 19 19.29 -23.54 -20.48
CA ALA A 19 17.86 -23.81 -20.42
C ALA A 19 17.26 -22.95 -19.30
N LEU A 20 16.39 -22.01 -19.67
CA LEU A 20 15.54 -21.29 -18.73
C LEU A 20 14.61 -22.30 -18.05
N PRO A 21 14.47 -22.29 -16.71
CA PRO A 21 13.43 -23.07 -16.06
C PRO A 21 12.07 -22.51 -16.50
N THR A 22 11.29 -23.34 -17.19
CA THR A 22 9.87 -23.10 -17.43
C THR A 22 9.17 -22.94 -16.08
N PRO A 23 8.26 -21.97 -15.90
CA PRO A 23 7.38 -21.98 -14.74
C PRO A 23 6.46 -23.19 -14.89
N SER A 24 6.87 -24.31 -14.30
CA SER A 24 5.96 -25.38 -13.97
C SER A 24 4.95 -24.81 -13.00
N GLU A 25 3.71 -24.64 -13.48
CA GLU A 25 2.53 -24.49 -12.65
C GLU A 25 2.65 -25.46 -11.47
N VAL A 26 2.71 -24.90 -10.26
CA VAL A 26 2.47 -25.68 -9.07
C VAL A 26 0.97 -25.93 -9.04
N ASP A 27 0.53 -26.96 -9.75
CA ASP A 27 -0.79 -27.54 -9.59
C ASP A 27 -0.89 -28.09 -8.17
N VAL A 28 -1.34 -27.24 -7.23
CA VAL A 28 -1.79 -27.71 -5.93
C VAL A 28 -3.07 -28.50 -6.19
N LYS A 29 -2.92 -29.82 -6.33
CA LYS A 29 -4.05 -30.76 -6.28
C LYS A 29 -4.76 -30.58 -4.94
N PHE A 30 -5.84 -29.80 -4.96
CA PHE A 30 -6.84 -29.81 -3.91
C PHE A 30 -7.55 -31.16 -3.94
N SER A 31 -6.99 -32.12 -3.20
CA SER A 31 -7.72 -33.30 -2.78
C SER A 31 -9.00 -32.83 -2.09
N LYS A 32 -10.13 -33.44 -2.45
CA LYS A 32 -11.44 -33.25 -1.80
C LYS A 32 -11.27 -33.18 -0.28
N PHE A 33 -11.24 -31.96 0.26
CA PHE A 33 -11.50 -31.76 1.67
C PHE A 33 -12.98 -32.08 1.85
N GLN A 34 -13.26 -33.22 2.46
CA GLN A 34 -14.59 -33.47 3.01
C GLN A 34 -14.86 -32.35 4.01
N SER A 35 -15.90 -31.59 3.73
CA SER A 35 -16.45 -30.57 4.61
C SER A 35 -16.83 -31.22 5.94
N ILE A 36 -15.93 -31.14 6.91
CA ILE A 36 -16.31 -31.13 8.31
C ILE A 36 -16.85 -29.73 8.55
N GLY A 37 -18.17 -29.63 8.58
CA GLY A 37 -18.89 -28.38 8.87
C GLY A 37 -18.54 -27.90 10.27
N LEU A 38 -17.44 -27.16 10.37
CA LEU A 38 -17.17 -26.28 11.48
C LEU A 38 -17.67 -24.90 11.06
N THR A 39 -18.84 -24.53 11.54
CA THR A 39 -19.41 -23.21 11.40
C THR A 39 -18.47 -22.22 12.11
N VAL A 40 -17.53 -21.63 11.37
CA VAL A 40 -16.83 -20.43 11.80
C VAL A 40 -17.71 -19.25 11.38
N PRO A 41 -18.34 -18.53 12.31
CA PRO A 41 -19.03 -17.29 11.97
C PRO A 41 -17.96 -16.25 11.65
N GLY A 42 -17.87 -15.85 10.39
CA GLY A 42 -16.99 -14.77 9.95
C GLY A 42 -16.16 -15.18 8.75
N ASP A 43 -16.71 -14.96 7.56
CA ASP A 43 -15.90 -14.73 6.37
C ASP A 43 -14.90 -13.62 6.70
N VAL A 44 -13.62 -13.96 6.85
CA VAL A 44 -12.57 -12.94 6.93
C VAL A 44 -12.56 -12.26 5.57
N LYS A 45 -13.25 -11.13 5.48
CA LYS A 45 -13.20 -10.22 4.34
C LYS A 45 -11.73 -9.83 4.18
N SER A 46 -11.03 -10.53 3.31
CA SER A 46 -9.68 -10.20 2.86
C SER A 46 -9.70 -8.71 2.53
N THR A 47 -8.99 -7.94 3.33
CA THR A 47 -8.92 -6.51 3.18
C THR A 47 -8.09 -6.28 1.94
N SER A 48 -8.74 -6.01 0.82
CA SER A 48 -8.04 -5.86 -0.45
C SER A 48 -6.96 -4.80 -0.29
N LYS A 49 -5.72 -5.12 -0.68
CA LYS A 49 -4.60 -4.18 -0.65
C LYS A 49 -4.78 -3.15 -1.77
N GLN A 50 -4.72 -1.87 -1.44
CA GLN A 50 -4.75 -0.75 -2.38
C GLN A 50 -3.34 -0.29 -2.74
N ALA A 51 -3.23 0.39 -3.87
CA ALA A 51 -2.01 0.99 -4.37
C ALA A 51 -2.31 2.39 -4.91
N GLY A 52 -1.44 3.36 -4.61
CA GLY A 52 -1.63 4.71 -5.10
C GLY A 52 -0.52 5.66 -4.70
N ALA A 53 -0.64 6.90 -5.17
CA ALA A 53 0.23 7.97 -4.70
C ALA A 53 -0.23 8.45 -3.31
N MET A 54 0.75 8.80 -2.49
CA MET A 54 0.54 9.45 -1.22
C MET A 54 1.16 10.85 -1.24
N THR A 55 0.40 11.84 -0.80
CA THR A 55 0.87 13.22 -0.52
C THR A 55 0.76 13.50 0.97
N TYR A 56 1.01 14.75 1.38
CA TYR A 56 0.76 15.17 2.76
C TYR A 56 0.05 16.52 2.84
N TYR A 57 -0.65 16.73 3.96
CA TYR A 57 -1.33 17.98 4.29
C TYR A 57 -1.10 18.37 5.76
N LEU A 58 -1.54 19.58 6.11
CA LEU A 58 -1.45 20.15 7.45
C LEU A 58 -2.85 20.32 8.07
N PRO A 59 -3.46 19.24 8.60
CA PRO A 59 -4.77 19.33 9.24
C PRO A 59 -4.73 20.32 10.40
N GLY A 60 -5.77 21.15 10.53
CA GLY A 60 -5.89 22.11 11.62
C GLY A 60 -5.12 23.41 11.45
N GLN A 61 -4.23 23.55 10.45
CA GLN A 61 -3.65 24.83 10.06
C GLN A 61 -4.58 25.57 9.08
N GLY A 62 -5.70 26.11 9.59
CA GLY A 62 -6.64 26.90 8.79
C GLY A 62 -7.78 27.52 9.60
N VAL A 63 -8.52 28.44 8.98
CA VAL A 63 -9.73 29.05 9.57
C VAL A 63 -10.86 28.01 9.55
N GLY A 64 -10.94 27.18 10.59
CA GLY A 64 -11.92 26.09 10.63
C GLY A 64 -11.81 25.07 11.77
N ASN A 65 -10.89 25.24 12.72
CA ASN A 65 -10.72 24.35 13.90
C ASN A 65 -10.32 22.88 13.60
N GLY A 66 -9.76 22.59 12.43
CA GLY A 66 -9.14 21.30 12.13
C GLY A 66 -10.10 20.12 12.26
N PHE A 67 -11.26 20.17 11.60
CA PHE A 67 -12.14 19.01 11.51
C PHE A 67 -11.95 18.32 10.16
N GLY A 68 -11.80 17.00 10.18
CA GLY A 68 -11.91 16.18 8.97
C GLY A 68 -13.36 15.81 8.68
N ALA A 69 -13.60 15.21 7.50
CA ALA A 69 -14.88 14.73 7.03
C ALA A 69 -15.55 13.70 7.97
N CYS A 70 -14.80 13.07 8.88
CA CYS A 70 -15.35 12.20 9.93
C CYS A 70 -15.92 12.97 11.14
N GLY A 71 -15.95 14.31 11.11
CA GLY A 71 -16.59 15.14 12.13
C GLY A 71 -15.83 15.22 13.46
N LYS A 72 -14.56 14.81 13.49
CA LYS A 72 -13.68 14.88 14.67
C LYS A 72 -12.63 15.97 14.49
N LYS A 73 -12.24 16.59 15.59
CA LYS A 73 -11.06 17.45 15.62
C LYS A 73 -9.81 16.61 15.39
N VAL A 74 -8.94 17.12 14.56
CA VAL A 74 -7.70 16.50 14.12
C VAL A 74 -6.58 17.52 14.16
N ASP A 75 -5.36 17.02 14.33
CA ASP A 75 -4.16 17.84 14.36
C ASP A 75 -3.05 17.22 13.50
N PHE A 76 -2.21 18.07 12.91
CA PHE A 76 -1.11 17.65 12.02
C PHE A 76 -0.02 16.82 12.69
N THR A 77 0.02 16.74 14.02
CA THR A 77 0.93 15.85 14.76
C THR A 77 0.40 14.43 14.90
N GLN A 78 -0.88 14.19 14.62
CA GLN A 78 -1.50 12.87 14.77
C GLN A 78 -1.25 11.98 13.54
N PRO A 79 -1.16 10.66 13.69
CA PRO A 79 -1.03 9.73 12.58
C PRO A 79 -2.37 9.56 11.85
N ILE A 80 -2.70 10.50 10.97
CA ILE A 80 -3.99 10.56 10.29
C ILE A 80 -3.89 10.58 8.77
N VAL A 81 -4.97 10.15 8.11
CA VAL A 81 -5.11 10.07 6.67
C VAL A 81 -6.47 10.57 6.19
N ALA A 82 -6.45 11.29 5.08
CA ALA A 82 -7.58 11.54 4.20
C ALA A 82 -7.57 10.51 3.07
N ILE A 83 -8.66 9.75 2.95
CA ILE A 83 -8.82 8.73 1.91
C ILE A 83 -9.48 9.34 0.68
N SER A 84 -9.15 8.86 -0.53
CA SER A 84 -9.80 9.29 -1.77
C SER A 84 -11.33 9.27 -1.62
N GLY A 85 -12.03 10.25 -2.19
CA GLY A 85 -13.50 10.26 -2.11
C GLY A 85 -14.17 9.03 -2.73
N PHE A 86 -13.51 8.37 -3.68
CA PHE A 86 -13.96 7.10 -4.25
C PHE A 86 -13.91 5.95 -3.24
N ASP A 87 -12.81 5.85 -2.47
CA ASP A 87 -12.62 4.81 -1.46
C ASP A 87 -13.31 5.16 -0.12
N TYR A 88 -13.56 6.46 0.12
CA TYR A 88 -14.32 6.96 1.26
C TYR A 88 -15.78 6.51 1.22
N GLY A 89 -16.32 6.37 0.01
CA GLY A 89 -17.68 5.95 -0.22
C GLY A 89 -18.70 7.05 0.09
N HIS A 90 -19.97 6.65 0.08
CA HIS A 90 -21.10 7.55 0.24
C HIS A 90 -21.98 7.04 1.40
N PRO A 91 -21.92 7.68 2.58
CA PRO A 91 -22.77 7.29 3.69
C PRO A 91 -24.25 7.45 3.34
N ALA A 92 -25.08 6.49 3.74
CA ALA A 92 -26.51 6.49 3.45
C ALA A 92 -27.25 7.71 4.04
N SER A 93 -26.73 8.30 5.12
CA SER A 93 -27.26 9.52 5.73
C SER A 93 -27.01 10.79 4.89
N GLY A 94 -26.10 10.73 3.91
CA GLY A 94 -25.59 11.89 3.18
C GLY A 94 -24.64 12.78 4.00
N ASN A 95 -24.47 12.50 5.29
CA ASN A 95 -23.56 13.20 6.17
C ASN A 95 -22.19 12.49 6.16
N PRO A 96 -21.11 13.15 5.72
CA PRO A 96 -19.79 12.51 5.59
C PRO A 96 -19.23 12.00 6.92
N ASN A 97 -19.69 12.54 8.05
CA ASN A 97 -19.26 12.11 9.40
C ASN A 97 -19.67 10.66 9.71
N ASP A 98 -20.66 10.12 8.99
CA ASP A 98 -21.24 8.80 9.22
C ASP A 98 -20.69 7.75 8.24
N ALA A 99 -19.58 8.03 7.56
CA ALA A 99 -18.95 7.06 6.67
C ALA A 99 -18.40 5.87 7.47
N ASP A 100 -18.69 4.65 6.99
CA ASP A 100 -18.32 3.39 7.66
C ASP A 100 -16.81 3.28 7.93
N ILE A 101 -15.98 3.90 7.08
CA ILE A 101 -14.51 3.82 7.22
C ILE A 101 -13.94 4.81 8.24
N CYS A 102 -14.74 5.73 8.78
CA CYS A 102 -14.26 6.71 9.76
C CYS A 102 -13.76 6.03 11.03
N GLY A 103 -12.57 6.42 11.48
CA GLY A 103 -11.93 5.87 12.68
C GLY A 103 -11.20 4.53 12.46
N HIS A 104 -11.35 3.91 11.29
CA HIS A 104 -10.55 2.73 10.93
C HIS A 104 -9.09 3.11 10.74
N TRP A 105 -8.21 2.14 10.98
CA TRP A 105 -6.78 2.29 10.74
C TRP A 105 -6.39 1.63 9.42
N ILE A 106 -5.44 2.25 8.72
CA ILE A 106 -4.76 1.64 7.59
C ILE A 106 -3.28 1.43 7.92
N LYS A 107 -2.73 0.36 7.37
CA LYS A 107 -1.29 0.12 7.30
C LYS A 107 -0.80 0.61 5.94
N ILE A 108 0.27 1.39 5.94
CA ILE A 108 0.85 2.02 4.75
C ILE A 108 2.28 1.51 4.58
N THR A 109 2.64 1.08 3.38
CA THR A 109 3.98 0.59 3.03
C THR A 109 4.55 1.46 1.91
N GLY A 110 5.67 2.14 2.18
CA GLY A 110 6.40 2.91 1.16
C GLY A 110 7.06 1.99 0.15
N ARG A 111 6.74 2.12 -1.14
CA ARG A 111 7.29 1.21 -2.17
C ARG A 111 8.79 1.39 -2.41
N GLU A 112 9.30 2.60 -2.25
CA GLU A 112 10.73 2.88 -2.40
C GLU A 112 11.50 2.51 -1.13
N SER A 113 11.05 3.02 0.00
CA SER A 113 11.75 2.86 1.28
C SER A 113 11.54 1.49 1.93
N GLN A 114 10.49 0.76 1.54
CA GLN A 114 9.99 -0.46 2.19
C GLN A 114 9.61 -0.27 3.67
N LYS A 115 9.54 0.99 4.15
CA LYS A 115 9.12 1.33 5.51
C LYS A 115 7.61 1.18 5.65
N VAL A 116 7.16 0.86 6.85
CA VAL A 116 5.74 0.69 7.20
C VAL A 116 5.35 1.70 8.28
N THR A 117 4.17 2.28 8.14
CA THR A 117 3.52 3.13 9.16
C THR A 117 2.02 2.86 9.19
N TRP A 118 1.33 3.44 10.16
CA TRP A 118 -0.12 3.36 10.29
C TRP A 118 -0.72 4.75 10.38
N ALA A 119 -1.97 4.88 9.93
CA ALA A 119 -2.73 6.12 10.04
C ALA A 119 -4.22 5.83 10.24
N GLN A 120 -4.90 6.68 11.02
CA GLN A 120 -6.34 6.62 11.20
C GLN A 120 -7.06 7.44 10.12
N VAL A 121 -8.11 6.87 9.55
CA VAL A 121 -9.00 7.56 8.61
C VAL A 121 -9.85 8.56 9.38
N VAL A 122 -9.66 9.84 9.07
CA VAL A 122 -10.38 10.94 9.72
C VAL A 122 -10.97 11.95 8.73
N ASP A 123 -10.60 11.83 7.46
CA ASP A 123 -10.96 12.83 6.46
C ASP A 123 -11.16 12.21 5.07
N LYS A 124 -11.75 13.00 4.18
CA LYS A 124 -11.99 12.68 2.77
C LYS A 124 -11.17 13.63 1.91
N CYS A 125 -10.30 13.07 1.07
CA CYS A 125 -9.64 13.85 0.03
C CYS A 125 -10.58 13.99 -1.19
N PRO A 126 -10.80 15.22 -1.71
CA PRO A 126 -11.67 15.44 -2.86
C PRO A 126 -11.27 14.60 -4.08
N GLU A 127 -12.26 14.10 -4.81
CA GLU A 127 -12.08 13.18 -5.93
C GLU A 127 -11.25 13.76 -7.08
N LEU A 128 -11.26 15.10 -7.23
CA LEU A 128 -10.47 15.81 -8.24
C LEU A 128 -8.96 15.82 -7.93
N GLU A 129 -8.58 15.63 -6.66
CA GLU A 129 -7.19 15.69 -6.18
C GLU A 129 -6.66 14.30 -5.82
N CYS A 130 -7.54 13.41 -5.34
CA CYS A 130 -7.24 12.03 -5.00
C CYS A 130 -8.08 11.05 -5.83
N PRO A 131 -7.50 10.49 -6.91
CA PRO A 131 -8.00 9.30 -7.59
C PRO A 131 -8.13 8.07 -6.66
N PRO A 132 -8.81 7.00 -7.10
CA PRO A 132 -8.89 5.75 -6.34
C PRO A 132 -7.51 5.22 -5.94
N GLY A 133 -7.39 4.76 -4.69
CA GLY A 133 -6.15 4.28 -4.07
C GLY A 133 -5.22 5.38 -3.57
N PHE A 134 -5.45 6.66 -3.93
CA PHE A 134 -4.60 7.75 -3.46
C PHE A 134 -5.01 8.16 -2.04
N ILE A 135 -4.01 8.57 -1.26
CA ILE A 135 -4.21 9.00 0.12
C ILE A 135 -3.43 10.28 0.38
N ASP A 136 -3.92 11.11 1.29
CA ASP A 136 -3.24 12.32 1.74
C ASP A 136 -3.08 12.25 3.25
N VAL A 137 -1.84 12.30 3.75
CA VAL A 137 -1.55 11.97 5.15
C VAL A 137 -1.02 13.18 5.92
N SER A 138 -1.01 13.10 7.25
CA SER A 138 -0.22 14.05 8.05
C SER A 138 1.28 13.97 7.69
N GLU A 139 2.02 15.07 7.90
CA GLU A 139 3.47 15.08 7.68
C GLU A 139 4.21 13.99 8.47
N VAL A 140 3.75 13.69 9.70
CA VAL A 140 4.36 12.66 10.55
C VAL A 140 4.31 11.30 9.85
N VAL A 141 3.16 10.95 9.28
CA VAL A 141 2.97 9.70 8.54
C VAL A 141 3.80 9.70 7.26
N PHE A 142 3.83 10.81 6.51
CA PHE A 142 4.61 10.91 5.27
C PHE A 142 6.10 10.68 5.53
N LYS A 143 6.67 11.39 6.51
CA LYS A 143 8.09 11.30 6.90
C LYS A 143 8.48 9.89 7.34
N ASN A 144 7.56 9.13 7.96
CA ASN A 144 7.82 7.76 8.40
C ASN A 144 8.06 6.79 7.23
N VAL A 145 7.48 7.03 6.06
CA VAL A 145 7.61 6.13 4.89
C VAL A 145 8.36 6.74 3.71
N ALA A 146 8.63 8.04 3.72
CA ALA A 146 9.52 8.66 2.73
C ALA A 146 10.94 8.08 2.83
N ALA A 147 11.61 7.95 1.69
CA ALA A 147 12.98 7.41 1.62
C ALA A 147 13.97 8.31 2.37
N ASP A 148 13.87 9.62 2.17
CA ASP A 148 14.69 10.66 2.79
C ASP A 148 14.26 11.02 4.23
N GLY A 149 13.11 10.52 4.69
CA GLY A 149 12.55 10.87 5.99
C GLY A 149 12.03 12.31 6.08
N THR A 150 11.80 12.98 4.94
CA THR A 150 11.32 14.37 4.88
C THR A 150 10.07 14.47 4.00
N THR A 151 9.56 15.70 3.83
CA THR A 151 8.43 16.01 2.94
C THR A 151 8.88 16.48 1.54
N THR A 152 10.19 16.54 1.28
CA THR A 152 10.77 17.15 0.07
C THR A 152 10.27 16.51 -1.22
N ALA A 153 10.02 15.20 -1.22
CA ALA A 153 9.48 14.50 -2.39
C ALA A 153 8.09 15.00 -2.80
N GLY A 154 7.29 15.54 -1.88
CA GLY A 154 5.92 16.04 -2.11
C GLY A 154 4.88 14.95 -2.41
N ARG A 155 5.29 13.85 -3.02
CA ARG A 155 4.46 12.72 -3.42
C ARG A 155 5.31 11.47 -3.55
N ILE A 156 4.85 10.35 -2.98
CA ILE A 156 5.51 9.05 -3.10
C ILE A 156 4.51 7.94 -3.44
N GLN A 157 4.99 6.79 -3.91
CA GLN A 157 4.15 5.63 -4.19
C GLN A 157 4.08 4.70 -2.98
N VAL A 158 2.87 4.26 -2.62
CA VAL A 158 2.62 3.39 -1.47
C VAL A 158 1.66 2.26 -1.83
N ASP A 159 1.71 1.21 -1.03
CA ASP A 159 0.57 0.32 -0.87
C ASP A 159 -0.07 0.54 0.50
N TRP A 160 -1.37 0.32 0.61
CA TRP A 160 -2.06 0.35 1.90
C TRP A 160 -3.18 -0.67 1.99
N GLU A 161 -3.60 -0.98 3.21
CA GLU A 161 -4.69 -1.91 3.50
C GLU A 161 -5.34 -1.51 4.84
N PHE A 162 -6.65 -1.71 5.00
CA PHE A 162 -7.25 -1.54 6.34
C PHE A 162 -6.70 -2.61 7.29
N VAL A 163 -6.49 -2.22 8.54
CA VAL A 163 -6.08 -3.15 9.60
C VAL A 163 -7.30 -3.99 9.99
N ALA A 164 -7.15 -5.32 10.03
CA ALA A 164 -8.20 -6.21 10.51
C ALA A 164 -8.38 -6.07 12.04
N GLY A 165 -9.64 -5.95 12.50
CA GLY A 165 -9.96 -5.83 13.92
C GLY A 165 -9.80 -4.41 14.48
N ASN A 166 -9.83 -4.27 15.81
CA ASN A 166 -9.96 -2.99 16.54
C ASN A 166 -8.71 -2.09 16.49
N GLY A 167 -7.79 -2.31 15.54
CA GLY A 167 -6.63 -1.44 15.31
C GLY A 167 -5.61 -1.35 16.45
N LEU A 168 -5.65 -2.27 17.44
CA LEU A 168 -4.58 -2.37 18.41
C LEU A 168 -3.41 -3.11 17.74
N LEU A 169 -2.35 -2.34 17.52
CA LEU A 169 -1.02 -2.80 17.09
C LEU A 169 -0.63 -4.03 17.94
N GLU A 170 -0.51 -5.20 17.32
CA GLU A 170 0.25 -6.32 17.91
C GLU A 170 1.75 -6.07 17.76
#